data_AF-A0A7X2T1W7-F1
#
_entry.id   AF-A0A7X2T1W7-F1
#
_cell.length_a   1.000
_cell.length_b   1.000
_cell.length_c   1.000
_cell.angle_alpha   90.00
_cell.angle_beta   90.00
_cell.angle_gamma   90.00
#
_symmetry.space_group_name_H-M   'P 1'
#
loop_
_entity.id
_entity.type
_entity.pdbx_description
1 polymer ?
#
loop_
_entity_poly.entity_id
_entity_poly.type
_entity_poly.pdbx_seq_one_letter_code
_entity_poly.pdbx_strand_id
1 'polypeptide(L)'
;MDSAIKKAEQKIEYLSSDENAMKIYWERERSLHERANMISSAEKRGMEKGIEKGKREEKKEIAMNLLDILDDETIALKTGLSIDEIRKLRRKKI
;
A
#
# COMPACT_ATOMS: atom_id res chain seq x y z
N MET A 1 -20.95 17.94 -31.67
CA MET A 1 -20.21 16.76 -31.19
C MET A 1 -18.86 17.23 -30.69
N ASP A 2 -18.48 16.79 -29.50
CA ASP A 2 -17.27 17.23 -28.79
C ASP A 2 -16.00 16.88 -29.61
N SER A 3 -15.07 17.83 -29.73
CA SER A 3 -13.91 17.71 -30.64
C SER A 3 -12.99 16.55 -30.27
N ALA A 4 -12.93 16.20 -28.98
CA ALA A 4 -12.17 15.06 -28.47
C ALA A 4 -12.80 13.72 -28.88
N ILE A 5 -14.13 13.60 -28.81
CA ILE A 5 -14.85 12.39 -29.22
C ILE A 5 -14.64 12.16 -30.71
N LYS A 6 -14.77 13.21 -31.53
CA LYS A 6 -14.57 13.12 -32.99
C LYS A 6 -13.15 12.68 -33.38
N LYS A 7 -12.12 13.14 -32.63
CA LYS A 7 -10.72 12.72 -32.84
C LYS A 7 -10.49 11.27 -32.42
N ALA A 8 -11.14 10.81 -31.35
CA ALA A 8 -11.07 9.42 -30.92
C ALA A 8 -11.74 8.50 -31.96
N GLU A 9 -12.91 8.88 -32.48
CA GLU A 9 -13.63 8.15 -33.53
C GLU A 9 -12.79 8.03 -34.82
N GLN A 10 -12.22 9.13 -35.31
CA GLN A 10 -11.36 9.11 -36.50
C GLN A 10 -10.12 8.21 -36.33
N LYS A 11 -9.54 8.19 -35.12
CA LYS A 11 -8.40 7.32 -34.81
C LYS A 11 -8.80 5.85 -34.77
N ILE A 12 -9.96 5.54 -34.21
CA ILE A 12 -10.52 4.19 -34.19
C ILE A 12 -10.83 3.73 -35.61
N GLU A 13 -11.46 4.57 -36.43
CA GLU A 13 -11.78 4.28 -37.82
C GLU A 13 -10.49 3.99 -38.63
N TYR A 14 -9.47 4.83 -38.50
CA TYR A 14 -8.16 4.62 -39.11
C TYR A 14 -7.50 3.30 -38.66
N LEU A 15 -7.48 3.02 -37.36
CA LEU A 15 -6.91 1.78 -36.83
C LEU A 15 -7.73 0.55 -37.22
N SER A 16 -9.04 0.68 -37.38
CA SER A 16 -9.94 -0.44 -37.75
C SER A 16 -9.79 -0.87 -39.20
N SER A 17 -9.18 -0.03 -40.04
CA SER A 17 -8.86 -0.36 -41.43
C SER A 17 -7.68 -1.36 -41.56
N ASP A 18 -6.91 -1.58 -40.49
CA ASP A 18 -5.84 -2.57 -40.39
C ASP A 18 -5.94 -3.32 -39.04
N GLU A 19 -6.48 -4.54 -39.08
CA GLU A 19 -6.71 -5.37 -37.89
C GLU A 19 -5.45 -5.58 -37.04
N ASN A 20 -4.26 -5.64 -37.65
CA ASN A 20 -3.01 -5.80 -36.92
C ASN A 20 -2.63 -4.50 -36.17
N ALA A 21 -2.84 -3.34 -36.80
CA ALA A 21 -2.61 -2.05 -36.16
C ALA A 21 -3.54 -1.83 -34.95
N MET A 22 -4.81 -2.21 -35.08
CA MET A 22 -5.76 -2.15 -33.95
C MET A 22 -5.35 -3.09 -32.82
N LYS A 23 -4.94 -4.32 -33.14
CA LYS A 23 -4.49 -5.29 -32.14
C LYS A 23 -3.28 -4.79 -31.36
N ILE A 24 -2.25 -4.29 -32.05
CA ILE A 24 -1.05 -3.71 -31.41
C ILE A 24 -1.42 -2.53 -30.52
N TYR A 25 -2.35 -1.67 -30.99
CA TYR A 25 -2.83 -0.54 -30.21
C TYR A 25 -3.50 -0.99 -28.91
N TRP A 26 -4.46 -1.92 -28.97
CA TRP A 26 -5.14 -2.43 -27.78
C TRP A 26 -4.22 -3.19 -26.83
N GLU A 27 -3.28 -3.99 -27.33
CA GLU A 27 -2.29 -4.66 -26.50
C GLU A 27 -1.42 -3.66 -25.75
N ARG A 28 -1.02 -2.56 -26.40
CA ARG A 28 -0.28 -1.47 -25.76
C ARG A 28 -1.10 -0.78 -24.69
N GLU A 29 -2.34 -0.37 -24.99
CA GLU A 29 -3.23 0.28 -24.02
C GLU A 29 -3.48 -0.63 -22.81
N ARG A 30 -3.75 -1.92 -23.07
CA ARG A 30 -3.90 -2.93 -22.02
C ARG A 30 -2.65 -3.03 -21.16
N SER A 31 -1.47 -3.11 -21.77
CA SER A 31 -0.20 -3.18 -21.04
C SER A 31 0.03 -1.95 -20.17
N LEU A 32 -0.27 -0.76 -20.68
CA LEU A 32 -0.18 0.49 -19.91
C LEU A 32 -1.13 0.49 -18.72
N HIS A 33 -2.39 0.07 -18.92
CA HIS A 33 -3.37 -0.07 -17.85
C HIS A 33 -2.95 -1.10 -16.80
N GLU A 34 -2.50 -2.27 -17.22
CA GLU A 34 -2.01 -3.32 -16.31
C GLU A 34 -0.82 -2.82 -15.49
N ARG A 35 0.11 -2.09 -16.11
CA ARG A 35 1.25 -1.47 -15.43
C ARG A 35 0.80 -0.40 -14.42
N ALA A 36 -0.11 0.47 -14.80
CA ALA A 36 -0.65 1.50 -13.91
C ALA A 36 -1.34 0.88 -12.69
N ASN A 37 -2.15 -0.16 -12.90
CA ASN A 37 -2.79 -0.92 -11.83
C ASN A 37 -1.77 -1.60 -10.92
N MET A 38 -0.71 -2.18 -11.49
CA MET A 38 0.36 -2.82 -10.74
C MET A 38 1.04 -1.82 -9.80
N ILE A 39 1.42 -0.64 -10.32
CA ILE A 39 2.06 0.43 -9.55
C ILE A 39 1.13 0.90 -8.44
N SER A 40 -0.12 1.26 -8.77
CA SER A 40 -1.11 1.71 -7.79
C SER A 40 -1.33 0.68 -6.68
N SER A 41 -1.44 -0.61 -7.03
CA SER A 41 -1.58 -1.68 -6.05
C SER A 41 -0.35 -1.83 -5.15
N ALA A 42 0.86 -1.63 -5.69
CA ALA A 42 2.10 -1.71 -4.95
C ALA A 42 2.25 -0.53 -3.98
N GLU A 43 1.93 0.68 -4.41
CA GLU A 43 1.92 1.88 -3.56
C GLU A 43 0.93 1.75 -2.41
N LYS A 44 -0.31 1.30 -2.70
CA LYS A 44 -1.32 1.06 -1.67
C LYS A 44 -0.84 0.04 -0.62
N ARG A 45 -0.33 -1.11 -1.06
CA ARG A 45 0.22 -2.12 -0.14
C ARG A 45 1.41 -1.60 0.66
N GLY A 46 2.27 -0.79 0.03
CA GLY A 46 3.40 -0.16 0.70
C GLY A 46 2.96 0.79 1.80
N MET A 47 1.98 1.64 1.52
CA MET A 47 1.41 2.58 2.50
C MET A 47 0.73 1.85 3.65
N GLU A 48 -0.09 0.83 3.38
CA GLU A 48 -0.74 0.02 4.40
C GLU A 48 0.28 -0.64 5.35
N LYS A 49 1.32 -1.27 4.79
CA LYS A 49 2.42 -1.85 5.56
C LYS A 49 3.18 -0.80 6.38
N GLY A 50 3.41 0.38 5.81
CA GLY A 50 4.06 1.49 6.50
C GLY A 50 3.27 1.96 7.72
N ILE A 51 1.96 2.13 7.57
CA ILE A 51 1.05 2.52 8.66
C ILE A 51 1.03 1.44 9.75
N GLU A 52 0.90 0.16 9.39
CA GLU A 52 0.91 -0.93 10.37
C GLU A 52 2.22 -0.99 11.14
N LYS A 53 3.35 -0.86 10.43
CA LYS A 53 4.69 -0.83 11.04
C LYS A 53 4.83 0.36 11.99
N GLY A 54 4.43 1.56 11.57
CA GLY A 54 4.47 2.77 12.40
C GLY A 54 3.65 2.63 13.68
N LYS A 55 2.40 2.15 13.59
CA LYS A 55 1.56 1.86 14.76
C LYS A 55 2.19 0.84 15.71
N ARG A 56 2.86 -0.18 15.18
CA ARG A 56 3.57 -1.17 16.01
C ARG A 56 4.79 -0.55 16.70
N GLU A 57 5.56 0.27 16.01
CA GLU A 57 6.73 0.95 16.55
C GLU A 57 6.34 1.94 17.66
N GLU A 58 5.30 2.75 17.42
CA GLU A 58 4.72 3.66 18.41
C GLU A 58 4.29 2.91 19.70
N LYS A 59 3.58 1.78 19.56
CA LYS A 59 3.21 0.94 20.71
C LYS A 59 4.42 0.46 21.51
N LYS A 60 5.51 0.09 20.84
CA LYS A 60 6.74 -0.35 21.50
C LYS A 60 7.46 0.79 22.19
N GLU A 61 7.46 1.98 21.60
CA GLU A 61 8.02 3.19 22.20
C GLU A 61 7.27 3.57 23.48
N ILE A 62 5.94 3.60 23.42
CA ILE A 62 5.09 3.83 24.59
C ILE A 62 5.38 2.77 25.67
N ALA A 63 5.44 1.49 25.30
CA ALA A 63 5.79 0.43 26.23
C ALA A 63 7.14 0.67 26.91
N MET A 64 8.18 1.01 26.14
CA MET A 64 9.54 1.25 26.64
C MET A 64 9.60 2.37 27.69
N ASN A 65 8.83 3.45 27.45
CA ASN A 65 8.74 4.60 28.34
C ASN A 65 7.99 4.25 29.64
N LEU A 66 7.09 3.26 29.61
CA LEU A 66 6.31 2.85 30.77
C LEU A 66 6.97 1.75 31.61
N LEU A 67 8.00 1.06 31.10
CA LEU A 67 8.64 -0.08 31.79
C LEU A 67 9.15 0.24 33.20
N ASP A 68 9.60 1.47 33.46
CA ASP A 68 10.14 1.86 34.77
C ASP A 68 9.05 2.30 35.75
N ILE A 69 7.81 2.43 35.28
CA ILE A 69 6.70 3.04 36.02
C ILE A 69 5.61 2.00 36.31
N LEU A 70 5.36 1.09 35.37
CA LEU A 70 4.24 0.15 35.41
C LEU A 70 4.68 -1.31 35.32
N ASP A 71 3.81 -2.22 35.78
CA ASP A 71 3.95 -3.67 35.61
C ASP A 71 3.67 -4.14 34.17
N ASP A 72 4.11 -5.35 33.83
CA ASP A 72 4.04 -5.87 32.47
C ASP A 72 2.59 -6.09 32.00
N GLU A 73 1.71 -6.51 32.92
CA GLU A 73 0.29 -6.75 32.66
C GLU A 73 -0.44 -5.44 32.29
N THR A 74 -0.21 -4.37 33.04
CA THR A 74 -0.79 -3.04 32.76
C THR A 74 -0.28 -2.47 31.44
N ILE A 75 1.03 -2.58 31.16
CA ILE A 75 1.61 -2.09 29.91
C ILE A 75 1.04 -2.85 28.72
N ALA A 76 0.94 -4.18 28.81
CA ALA A 76 0.35 -5.02 27.77
C ALA A 76 -1.10 -4.59 27.48
N LEU A 77 -1.90 -4.37 28.53
CA LEU A 77 -3.29 -3.90 28.40
C LEU A 77 -3.39 -2.53 27.71
N LYS A 78 -2.52 -1.57 28.06
CA LYS A 78 -2.60 -0.18 27.54
C LYS A 78 -2.03 -0.03 26.14
N THR A 79 -1.00 -0.79 25.78
CA THR A 79 -0.36 -0.73 24.46
C THR A 79 -0.98 -1.72 23.47
N GLY A 80 -1.70 -2.73 23.96
CA GLY A 80 -2.21 -3.84 23.16
C GLY A 80 -1.09 -4.72 22.59
N LEU A 81 0.09 -4.74 23.23
CA LEU A 81 1.16 -5.71 22.99
C LEU A 81 0.95 -6.92 23.90
N SER A 82 1.51 -8.06 23.51
CA SER A 82 1.45 -9.25 24.37
C SER A 82 2.34 -9.10 25.60
N ILE A 83 1.97 -9.75 26.71
CA ILE A 83 2.79 -9.77 27.94
C ILE A 83 4.22 -10.29 27.64
N ASP A 84 4.35 -11.28 26.77
CA ASP A 84 5.66 -11.82 26.37
C ASP A 84 6.52 -10.81 25.60
N GLU A 85 5.91 -9.95 24.77
CA GLU A 85 6.62 -8.86 24.12
C GLU A 85 7.11 -7.84 25.15
N ILE A 86 6.29 -7.46 26.12
CA ILE A 86 6.69 -6.52 27.19
C ILE A 86 7.83 -7.10 28.02
N ARG A 87 7.72 -8.36 28.44
CA ARG A 87 8.80 -9.07 29.17
C ARG A 87 10.11 -9.09 28.38
N LYS A 88 10.04 -9.30 27.06
CA LYS A 88 11.22 -9.24 26.18
C LYS A 88 11.80 -7.83 26.10
N LEU A 89 10.97 -6.78 26.05
CA LEU A 89 11.44 -5.40 26.07
C LEU A 89 12.13 -5.07 27.40
N ARG A 90 11.55 -5.48 28.54
CA ARG A 90 12.13 -5.29 29.87
C ARG A 90 13.49 -5.96 30.01
N ARG A 91 13.62 -7.21 29.57
CA ARG A 91 14.89 -7.95 29.56
C ARG A 91 15.98 -7.35 28.67
N LYS A 92 15.61 -6.55 27.67
CA LYS A 92 16.58 -5.87 26.79
C LYS A 92 17.04 -4.51 27.34
N LYS A 93 16.28 -3.93 28.26
CA LYS A 93 16.55 -2.62 28.87
C LYS A 93 17.51 -2.74 30.07
N ILE A 94 17.44 -3.87 30.78
CA ILE A 94 18.35 -4.30 31.85
C ILE A 94 19.60 -4.90 31.22
#